data_AF-A0A077FAK9-F1
#
_entry.id   AF-A0A077FAK9-F1
#
_cell.length_a   1.000
_cell.length_b   1.000
_cell.length_c   1.000
_cell.angle_alpha   90.00
_cell.angle_beta   90.00
_cell.angle_gamma   90.00
#
_symmetry.space_group_name_H-M   'P 1'
#
loop_
_entity.id
_entity.type
_entity.pdbx_description
1 polymer ?
#
loop_
_entity_poly.entity_id
_entity_poly.type
_entity_poly.pdbx_seq_one_letter_code
_entity_poly.pdbx_strand_id
1 'polypeptide(L)'
;MEWYESLFLQACGLVLTQSRVANLRRVEGVLELDIEPTRDLVASYQRGVALVFSVSEMKQELSGRAESALLLLVHEHQFSTTLEMLKSEQDVVLSATLRTDARSSDFSNYHVDVALIRKTSAGAMGIAH
;
A
#
# COMPACT_ATOMS: atom_id res chain seq x y z
N MET A 1 -5.79 13.53 -14.65
CA MET A 1 -5.41 12.48 -13.71
C MET A 1 -4.69 13.17 -12.58
N GLU A 2 -5.25 13.08 -11.39
CA GLU A 2 -4.66 13.70 -10.20
C GLU A 2 -3.41 12.94 -9.77
N TRP A 3 -2.50 13.62 -9.05
CA TRP A 3 -1.22 13.01 -8.65
C TRP A 3 -1.41 11.76 -7.79
N TYR A 4 -2.44 11.73 -6.95
CA TYR A 4 -2.73 10.61 -6.04
C TYR A 4 -3.22 9.36 -6.79
N GLU A 5 -3.97 9.53 -7.88
CA GLU A 5 -4.40 8.43 -8.75
C GLU A 5 -3.20 7.82 -9.47
N SER A 6 -2.29 8.66 -9.98
CA SER A 6 -1.10 8.19 -10.68
C SER A 6 -0.16 7.44 -9.73
N LEU A 7 0.08 7.98 -8.53
CA LEU A 7 0.89 7.30 -7.51
C LEU A 7 0.29 5.95 -7.14
N PHE A 8 -1.01 5.91 -6.88
CA PHE A 8 -1.72 4.69 -6.51
C PHE A 8 -1.62 3.61 -7.60
N LEU A 9 -1.91 3.97 -8.86
CA LEU A 9 -1.84 3.03 -9.98
C LEU A 9 -0.41 2.53 -10.23
N GLN A 10 0.60 3.40 -10.11
CA GLN A 10 2.00 3.01 -10.24
C GLN A 10 2.45 2.09 -9.11
N ALA A 11 2.00 2.34 -7.87
CA ALA A 11 2.27 1.47 -6.73
C ALA A 11 1.66 0.07 -6.94
N CYS A 12 0.40 0.01 -7.40
CA CYS A 12 -0.25 -1.25 -7.76
C CYS A 12 0.51 -2.01 -8.86
N GLY A 13 0.94 -1.31 -9.91
CA GLY A 13 1.75 -1.89 -10.99
C GLY A 13 3.10 -2.41 -10.49
N LEU A 14 3.74 -1.70 -9.57
CA LEU A 14 5.00 -2.12 -8.95
C LEU A 14 4.81 -3.39 -8.13
N VAL A 15 3.77 -3.47 -7.29
CA VAL A 15 3.45 -4.67 -6.51
C VAL A 15 3.28 -5.89 -7.42
N LEU A 16 2.49 -5.77 -8.49
CA LEU A 16 2.28 -6.86 -9.45
C LEU A 16 3.57 -7.28 -10.14
N THR A 17 4.41 -6.30 -10.52
CA THR A 17 5.71 -6.55 -11.15
C THR A 17 6.66 -7.29 -10.21
N GLN A 18 6.80 -6.83 -8.96
CA GLN A 18 7.68 -7.46 -7.98
C GLN A 18 7.21 -8.87 -7.61
N SER A 19 5.90 -9.04 -7.44
CA SER A 19 5.25 -10.34 -7.27
C SER A 19 5.63 -11.31 -8.39
N ARG A 20 5.55 -10.87 -9.65
CA ARG A 20 5.89 -11.71 -10.80
C ARG A 20 7.38 -12.07 -10.81
N VAL A 21 8.25 -11.12 -10.49
CA VAL A 21 9.70 -11.36 -10.39
C VAL A 21 10.02 -12.37 -9.29
N ALA A 22 9.42 -12.22 -8.11
CA ALA A 22 9.61 -13.15 -6.99
C ALA A 22 9.16 -14.58 -7.35
N ASN A 23 8.01 -14.71 -8.01
CA ASN A 23 7.51 -16.00 -8.49
C ASN A 23 8.45 -16.64 -9.53
N LEU A 24 8.94 -15.87 -10.52
CA LEU A 24 9.88 -16.36 -11.53
C LEU A 24 11.20 -16.83 -10.93
N ARG A 25 11.67 -16.15 -9.88
CA ARG A 25 12.90 -16.48 -9.16
C ARG A 25 12.73 -17.62 -8.15
N ARG A 26 11.50 -18.14 -7.96
CA ARG A 26 11.16 -19.11 -6.90
C ARG A 26 11.66 -18.66 -5.53
N VAL A 27 11.54 -17.37 -5.24
CA VAL A 27 11.88 -16.85 -3.91
C VAL A 27 10.83 -17.39 -2.96
N GLU A 28 11.24 -18.30 -2.07
CA GLU A 28 10.41 -18.82 -1.00
C GLU A 28 10.49 -17.87 0.20
N GLY A 29 9.35 -17.60 0.82
CA GLY A 29 9.30 -17.14 2.22
C GLY A 29 8.92 -15.69 2.49
N VAL A 30 9.17 -14.71 1.61
CA VAL A 30 8.69 -13.33 1.82
C VAL A 30 8.56 -12.56 0.50
N LEU A 31 7.43 -11.91 0.25
CA LEU A 31 7.32 -10.87 -0.79
C LEU A 31 7.83 -9.54 -0.23
N GLU A 32 9.08 -9.19 -0.57
CA GLU A 32 9.71 -7.94 -0.12
C GLU A 32 9.29 -6.77 -1.03
N LEU A 33 8.59 -5.80 -0.45
CA LEU A 33 8.14 -4.58 -1.15
C LEU A 33 8.86 -3.31 -0.67
N ASP A 34 9.59 -3.38 0.44
CA ASP A 34 10.44 -2.29 0.92
C ASP A 34 11.79 -2.28 0.20
N ILE A 35 11.72 -1.97 -1.09
CA ILE A 35 12.86 -1.94 -1.99
C ILE A 35 13.04 -0.54 -2.57
N GLU A 36 14.24 -0.26 -3.06
CA GLU A 36 14.62 1.04 -3.64
C GLU A 36 13.61 1.55 -4.70
N PRO A 37 13.13 0.73 -5.67
CA PRO A 37 12.10 1.18 -6.61
C PRO A 37 10.81 1.69 -5.97
N THR A 38 10.36 1.09 -4.87
CA THR A 38 9.14 1.51 -4.18
C THR A 38 9.35 2.85 -3.47
N ARG A 39 10.53 3.03 -2.85
CA ARG A 39 10.93 4.26 -2.18
C ARG A 39 11.09 5.42 -3.19
N ASP A 40 11.75 5.15 -4.31
CA ASP A 40 11.95 6.12 -5.39
C ASP A 40 10.64 6.58 -6.01
N LEU A 41 9.69 5.64 -6.21
CA LEU A 41 8.35 5.97 -6.68
C LEU A 41 7.71 7.03 -5.78
N VAL A 42 7.67 6.81 -4.47
CA VAL A 42 7.04 7.76 -3.53
C VAL A 42 7.82 9.08 -3.46
N ALA A 43 9.15 9.01 -3.42
CA ALA A 43 10.01 10.20 -3.39
C ALA A 43 9.82 11.11 -4.61
N SER A 44 9.57 10.53 -5.79
CA SER A 44 9.38 11.29 -7.05
C SER A 44 8.20 12.25 -7.03
N TYR A 45 7.18 12.00 -6.19
CA TYR A 45 6.00 12.88 -6.11
C TYR A 45 6.23 14.13 -5.27
N GLN A 46 7.26 14.17 -4.40
CA GLN A 46 7.63 15.32 -3.56
C GLN A 46 6.45 15.99 -2.82
N ARG A 47 5.39 15.22 -2.49
CA ARG A 47 4.15 15.73 -1.86
C ARG A 47 4.01 15.41 -0.37
N GLY A 48 5.11 15.14 0.33
CA GLY A 48 5.04 14.77 1.75
C GLY A 48 4.27 13.47 2.00
N VAL A 49 4.36 12.53 1.04
CA VAL A 49 3.78 11.19 1.15
C VAL A 49 4.79 10.28 1.83
N ALA A 50 4.38 9.62 2.92
CA ALA A 50 5.17 8.57 3.53
C ALA A 50 4.87 7.21 2.87
N LEU A 51 5.91 6.43 2.60
CA LEU A 51 5.77 5.00 2.28
C LEU A 51 5.81 4.22 3.59
N VAL A 52 4.79 3.40 3.84
CA VAL A 52 4.66 2.66 5.11
C VAL A 52 4.18 1.23 4.86
N PHE A 53 4.64 0.31 5.71
CA PHE A 53 4.37 -1.13 5.56
C PHE A 53 3.58 -1.70 6.75
N SER A 54 3.14 -0.84 7.67
CA SER A 54 2.26 -1.22 8.78
C SER A 54 1.32 -0.08 9.17
N VAL A 55 0.20 -0.43 9.80
CA VAL A 55 -0.76 0.55 10.32
C VAL A 55 -0.16 1.42 11.41
N SER A 56 0.69 0.86 12.28
CA SER A 56 1.33 1.63 13.34
C SER A 56 2.27 2.71 12.78
N GLU A 57 3.08 2.34 11.79
CA GLU A 57 3.96 3.27 11.08
C GLU A 57 3.16 4.35 10.34
N MET A 58 2.06 3.97 9.68
CA MET A 58 1.13 4.91 9.05
C MET A 58 0.59 5.94 10.07
N LYS A 59 0.11 5.48 11.24
CA LYS A 59 -0.39 6.39 12.29
C LYS A 59 0.72 7.32 12.79
N GLN A 60 1.94 6.81 12.93
CA GLN A 60 3.10 7.60 13.35
C GLN A 60 3.46 8.69 12.33
N GLU A 61 3.59 8.36 11.04
CA GLU A 61 3.96 9.32 10.00
C GLU A 61 2.86 10.39 9.79
N LEU A 62 1.57 9.99 9.78
CA LEU A 62 0.45 10.92 9.63
C LEU A 62 0.28 11.86 10.85
N SER A 63 0.56 11.38 12.07
CA SER A 63 0.54 12.25 13.26
C SER A 63 1.73 13.21 13.30
N GLY A 64 2.86 12.81 12.72
CA GLY A 64 4.04 13.65 12.56
C GLY A 64 3.98 14.54 11.32
N ARG A 65 4.85 14.21 10.36
CA ARG A 65 5.24 15.09 9.25
C ARG A 65 4.52 14.84 7.93
N ALA A 66 3.85 13.69 7.78
CA ALA A 66 3.28 13.29 6.50
C ALA A 66 1.84 13.79 6.37
N GLU A 67 1.52 14.36 5.21
CA GLU A 67 0.15 14.76 4.86
C GLU A 67 -0.64 13.60 4.25
N SER A 68 0.07 12.60 3.73
CA SER A 68 -0.52 11.36 3.21
C SER A 68 0.43 10.20 3.39
N ALA A 69 -0.10 8.98 3.42
CA ALA A 69 0.65 7.74 3.54
C ALA A 69 0.22 6.77 2.44
N LEU A 70 1.17 6.23 1.70
CA LEU A 70 1.00 5.07 0.85
C LEU A 70 1.30 3.83 1.69
N LEU A 71 0.25 3.10 2.04
CA LEU A 71 0.30 1.89 2.85
C LEU A 71 0.33 0.66 1.93
N LEU A 72 1.31 -0.22 2.15
CA LEU A 72 1.44 -1.53 1.50
C LEU A 72 1.45 -2.63 2.57
N LEU A 73 0.37 -3.42 2.67
CA LEU A 73 0.29 -4.53 3.63
C LEU A 73 0.33 -5.86 2.90
N VAL A 74 1.29 -6.72 3.25
CA VAL A 74 1.43 -8.07 2.69
C VAL A 74 0.75 -9.09 3.61
N HIS A 75 -0.11 -9.93 3.04
CA HIS A 75 -0.89 -10.94 3.75
C HIS A 75 -0.73 -12.30 3.08
N GLU A 76 -0.63 -13.36 3.89
CA GLU A 76 -0.43 -14.74 3.38
C GLU A 76 -1.74 -15.46 3.03
N HIS A 77 -2.82 -15.17 3.76
CA HIS A 77 -3.98 -16.08 3.78
C HIS A 77 -5.37 -15.44 3.86
N GLN A 78 -5.51 -14.12 4.06
CA GLN A 78 -6.83 -13.48 4.08
C GLN A 78 -6.82 -12.06 3.52
N PHE A 79 -7.91 -11.73 2.84
CA PHE A 79 -8.35 -10.36 2.58
C PHE A 79 -8.54 -9.70 3.95
N SER A 80 -7.71 -8.70 4.27
CA SER A 80 -7.60 -8.22 5.64
C SER A 80 -8.77 -7.32 6.00
N THR A 81 -9.37 -7.56 7.18
CA THR A 81 -10.28 -6.61 7.84
C THR A 81 -9.59 -5.28 8.16
N THR A 82 -8.26 -5.21 8.05
CA THR A 82 -7.48 -4.00 8.32
C THR A 82 -7.86 -2.87 7.39
N LEU A 83 -8.04 -3.13 6.08
CA LEU A 83 -8.43 -2.07 5.15
C LEU A 83 -9.85 -1.56 5.43
N GLU A 84 -10.78 -2.46 5.74
CA GLU A 84 -12.15 -2.09 6.13
C GLU A 84 -12.18 -1.28 7.44
N MET A 85 -11.37 -1.67 8.43
CA MET A 85 -11.18 -0.91 9.66
C MET A 85 -10.59 0.48 9.38
N LEU A 86 -9.57 0.57 8.53
CA LEU A 86 -8.93 1.84 8.17
C LEU A 86 -9.90 2.80 7.49
N LYS A 87 -10.79 2.30 6.61
CA LYS A 87 -11.84 3.12 5.98
C LYS A 87 -12.81 3.74 7.00
N SER A 88 -12.94 3.14 8.19
CA SER A 88 -13.78 3.68 9.27
C SER A 88 -13.05 4.68 10.18
N GLU A 89 -11.72 4.62 10.24
CA GLU A 89 -10.89 5.44 11.15
C GLU A 89 -10.17 6.60 10.45
N GLN A 90 -9.93 6.52 9.14
CA GLN A 90 -9.06 7.39 8.38
C GLN A 90 -9.70 7.84 7.05
N ASP A 91 -9.20 8.94 6.49
CA ASP A 91 -9.56 9.38 5.14
C ASP A 91 -8.80 8.55 4.09
N VAL A 92 -9.36 7.39 3.72
CA VAL A 92 -8.82 6.51 2.68
C VAL A 92 -9.23 7.04 1.30
N VAL A 93 -8.28 7.62 0.57
CA VAL A 93 -8.51 8.26 -0.73
C VAL A 93 -8.69 7.22 -1.84
N LEU A 94 -7.82 6.21 -1.86
CA LEU A 94 -7.85 5.09 -2.82
C LEU A 94 -7.39 3.82 -2.13
N SER A 95 -7.99 2.69 -2.49
CA SER A 95 -7.54 1.40 -1.97
C SER A 95 -7.83 0.25 -2.92
N ALA A 96 -6.97 -0.77 -2.91
CA ALA A 96 -7.18 -2.02 -3.63
C ALA A 96 -6.46 -3.16 -2.92
N THR A 97 -7.02 -4.36 -3.03
CA THR A 97 -6.35 -5.60 -2.61
C THR A 97 -5.92 -6.36 -3.86
N LEU A 98 -4.62 -6.54 -4.01
CA LEU A 98 -4.01 -7.19 -5.15
C LEU A 98 -3.70 -8.64 -4.80
N ARG A 99 -4.25 -9.57 -5.59
CA ARG A 99 -3.77 -10.95 -5.57
C ARG A 99 -2.42 -11.01 -6.31
N THR A 100 -1.42 -11.60 -5.68
CA THR A 100 -0.08 -11.72 -6.26
C THR A 100 0.13 -13.10 -6.90
N ASP A 101 1.14 -13.18 -7.77
CA ASP A 101 1.67 -14.41 -8.35
C ASP A 101 2.67 -15.11 -7.41
N ALA A 102 3.28 -14.36 -6.48
CA ALA A 102 4.23 -14.89 -5.51
C ALA A 102 3.53 -15.87 -4.55
N ARG A 103 4.19 -17.00 -4.26
CA ARG A 103 3.67 -18.03 -3.35
C ARG A 103 4.19 -17.80 -1.94
N SER A 104 3.27 -17.78 -0.97
CA SER A 104 3.59 -17.71 0.47
C SER A 104 3.81 -19.11 1.04
N SER A 105 3.05 -20.09 0.55
CA SER A 105 3.18 -21.50 0.89
C SER A 105 2.92 -22.37 -0.34
N ASP A 106 2.98 -23.70 -0.17
CA ASP A 106 2.64 -24.66 -1.21
C ASP A 106 1.25 -24.46 -1.82
N PHE A 107 0.33 -23.82 -1.09
CA PHE A 107 -1.09 -23.74 -1.43
C PHE A 107 -1.67 -22.31 -1.47
N SER A 108 -0.87 -21.26 -1.21
CA SER A 108 -1.37 -19.88 -1.17
C SER A 108 -0.48 -18.85 -1.87
N ASN A 109 -1.12 -17.84 -2.44
CA ASN A 109 -0.47 -16.62 -2.92
C ASN A 109 -0.51 -15.54 -1.85
N TYR A 110 0.44 -14.60 -1.88
CA TYR A 110 0.29 -13.38 -1.09
C TYR A 110 -0.86 -12.52 -1.64
N HIS A 111 -1.50 -11.79 -0.75
CA HIS A 111 -2.37 -10.66 -1.04
C HIS A 111 -1.70 -9.38 -0.56
N VAL A 112 -1.82 -8.30 -1.32
CA VAL A 112 -1.26 -7.01 -0.93
C VAL A 112 -2.34 -5.95 -0.93
N ASP A 113 -2.65 -5.40 0.24
CA ASP A 113 -3.50 -4.23 0.34
C ASP A 113 -2.64 -2.99 0.06
N VAL A 114 -3.07 -2.22 -0.94
CA VAL A 114 -2.51 -0.92 -1.30
C VAL A 114 -3.55 0.12 -0.92
N ALA A 115 -3.16 1.10 -0.12
CA ALA A 115 -4.05 2.20 0.25
C ALA A 115 -3.29 3.52 0.25
N LEU A 116 -3.91 4.56 -0.30
CA LEU A 116 -3.47 5.93 -0.13
C LEU A 116 -4.38 6.61 0.89
N ILE A 117 -3.78 7.04 1.99
CA ILE A 117 -4.49 7.54 3.16
C ILE A 117 -4.05 8.98 3.39
N ARG A 118 -5.01 9.87 3.56
CA ARG A 118 -4.74 11.28 3.88
C ARG A 118 -4.84 11.50 5.37
N LYS A 119 -4.04 12.42 5.89
CA LYS A 119 -4.18 12.90 7.27
C LYS A 119 -5.59 13.48 7.44
N THR A 120 -6.37 12.90 8.35
CA THR A 120 -7.71 13.40 8.64
C THR A 120 -7.63 14.74 9.35
N SER A 121 -7.75 15.86 8.62
CA SER A 121 -8.05 17.15 9.24
C SER A 121 -9.49 17.11 9.73
N ALA A 122 -9.76 17.54 10.96
CA ALA A 122 -11.12 17.64 11.50
C ALA A 122 -11.98 18.54 10.56
N GLY A 123 -12.70 17.91 9.63
CA GLY A 123 -13.48 18.56 8.58
C GLY A 123 -12.89 18.44 7.17
N ALA A 124 -13.07 17.29 6.50
CA ALA A 124 -13.10 17.18 5.04
C ALA A 124 -13.93 15.94 4.67
N MET A 125 -15.19 16.12 4.28
CA MET A 125 -15.70 16.11 2.89
C MET A 125 -15.45 14.77 2.18
N GLY A 126 -16.55 14.04 1.95
CA GLY A 126 -16.55 12.69 1.40
C GLY A 126 -15.78 12.57 0.08
N ILE A 127 -15.01 11.50 -0.01
CA ILE A 127 -14.30 11.06 -1.20
C ILE A 127 -14.97 9.77 -1.69
N ALA A 128 -15.11 9.65 -3.01
CA ALA A 128 -15.80 8.55 -3.69
C ALA A 128 -15.09 7.20 -3.45
N HIS A 129 -15.90 6.20 -3.11
CA HIS A 129 -15.49 4.79 -2.98
C HIS A 129 -15.38 4.11 -4.34
#